data_AF-A0A7J2UAL0-F1
#
_entry.id   AF-A0A7J2UAL0-F1
#
_cell.length_a   1.000
_cell.length_b   1.000
_cell.length_c   1.000
_cell.angle_alpha   90.00
_cell.angle_beta   90.00
_cell.angle_gamma   90.00
#
_symmetry.space_group_name_H-M   'P 1'
#
loop_
_entity.id
_entity.type
_entity.pdbx_description
1 polymer ?
#
loop_
_entity_poly.entity_id
_entity_poly.type
_entity_poly.pdbx_seq_one_letter_code
_entity_poly.pdbx_strand_id
1 'polypeptide(L)'
;MSTKPPKDDALEALDFIINVLREHEKDLDRLISELGKITEKLGEASELSCRIENIEKRIANLQDGFSKLTSYISRLGESQTGTVQLQERETCPSLTRRGMLVLRCKNWEDFQALAHQAQMVFFLYKEMDKSFQLNAFKENQVITYRGELPISATIIFKTWLSRQLNIPEAKIFEGLLSVEWLM
;
A
#
# COMPACT_ATOMS: atom_id res chain seq x y z
N MET A 1 37.53 -39.39 62.44
CA MET A 1 36.49 -38.97 63.40
C MET A 1 35.37 -38.33 62.60
N SER A 2 34.27 -39.04 62.39
CA SER A 2 33.14 -38.58 61.58
C SER A 2 32.19 -37.79 62.49
N THR A 3 32.37 -36.48 62.57
CA THR A 3 31.44 -35.58 63.28
C THR A 3 30.19 -35.47 62.44
N LYS A 4 29.10 -36.10 62.90
CA LYS A 4 27.76 -35.91 62.33
C LYS A 4 27.45 -34.41 62.32
N PRO A 5 26.99 -33.83 61.19
CA PRO A 5 26.58 -32.44 61.18
C PRO A 5 25.48 -32.25 62.24
N PRO A 6 25.47 -31.11 62.96
CA PRO A 6 24.41 -30.82 63.91
C PRO A 6 23.07 -30.86 63.17
N LYS A 7 22.05 -31.43 63.83
CA LYS A 7 20.74 -31.67 63.18
C LYS A 7 20.10 -30.38 62.64
N ASP A 8 20.47 -29.22 63.19
CA ASP A 8 20.06 -27.90 62.70
C ASP A 8 20.55 -27.62 61.28
N ASP A 9 21.84 -27.84 60.97
CA ASP A 9 22.38 -27.59 59.63
C ASP A 9 21.68 -28.44 58.55
N ALA A 10 21.27 -29.66 58.91
CA ALA A 10 20.55 -30.55 58.00
C ALA A 10 19.09 -30.09 57.77
N LEU A 11 18.46 -29.47 58.77
CA LEU A 11 17.12 -28.90 58.67
C LEU A 11 17.16 -27.58 57.90
N GLU A 12 18.18 -26.74 58.11
CA GLU A 12 18.39 -25.50 57.37
C GLU A 12 18.65 -25.78 55.88
N ALA A 13 19.45 -26.79 55.56
CA ALA A 13 19.66 -27.22 54.18
C ALA A 13 18.37 -27.74 53.52
N LEU A 14 17.50 -28.43 54.27
CA LEU A 14 16.21 -28.90 53.79
C LEU A 14 15.26 -27.73 53.52
N ASP A 15 15.19 -26.74 54.42
CA ASP A 15 14.38 -25.53 54.25
C ASP A 15 14.85 -24.70 53.05
N PHE A 16 16.16 -24.63 52.81
CA PHE A 16 16.72 -24.01 51.61
C PHE A 16 16.26 -24.73 50.34
N ILE A 17 16.35 -26.06 50.30
CA ILE A 17 15.90 -26.87 49.15
C ILE A 17 14.38 -26.69 48.93
N ILE A 18 13.58 -26.70 49.99
CA ILE A 18 12.13 -26.52 49.90
C ILE A 18 11.78 -25.14 49.34
N ASN A 19 12.47 -24.09 49.78
CA ASN A 19 12.27 -22.74 49.23
C ASN A 19 12.67 -22.66 47.75
N VAL A 20 13.80 -23.26 47.37
CA VAL A 20 14.24 -23.31 45.97
C VAL A 20 13.23 -24.07 45.10
N LEU A 21 12.76 -25.23 45.56
CA LEU A 21 11.74 -26.02 44.85
C LEU A 21 10.41 -25.28 44.74
N ARG A 22 9.99 -24.56 45.77
CA ARG A 22 8.77 -23.74 45.75
C ARG A 22 8.88 -22.56 44.78
N GLU A 23 10.06 -21.94 44.64
CA GLU A 23 10.29 -20.91 43.63
C GLU A 23 10.27 -21.52 42.22
N HIS A 24 10.87 -22.69 42.02
CA HIS A 24 10.80 -23.40 40.73
C HIS A 24 9.38 -23.82 40.34
N GLU A 25 8.56 -24.28 41.29
CA GLU A 25 7.14 -24.57 41.07
C GLU A 25 6.40 -23.33 40.55
N LYS A 26 6.62 -22.19 41.20
CA LYS A 26 6.03 -20.91 40.83
C LYS A 26 6.50 -20.42 39.45
N ASP A 27 7.78 -20.60 39.14
CA ASP A 27 8.33 -20.27 37.82
C ASP A 27 7.75 -21.17 36.71
N LEU A 28 7.57 -22.46 36.99
CA LEU A 28 6.93 -23.39 36.06
C LEU A 28 5.46 -23.01 35.83
N ASP A 29 4.69 -22.68 36.88
CA ASP A 29 3.31 -22.22 36.75
C ASP A 29 3.21 -20.96 35.89
N ARG A 30 4.16 -20.03 36.05
CA ARG A 30 4.25 -18.83 35.22
C ARG A 30 4.53 -19.19 33.76
N LEU A 31 5.49 -20.07 33.50
CA LEU A 31 5.81 -20.51 32.14
C LEU A 31 4.64 -21.23 31.48
N ILE A 32 3.91 -22.08 32.21
CA ILE A 32 2.70 -22.74 31.73
C ILE A 32 1.62 -21.72 31.37
N SER A 33 1.42 -20.69 32.20
CA SER A 33 0.47 -19.62 31.91
C SER A 33 0.85 -18.84 30.64
N GLU A 34 2.12 -18.48 30.48
CA GLU A 34 2.60 -17.78 29.27
C GLU A 34 2.49 -18.66 28.02
N LEU A 35 2.79 -19.96 28.12
CA LEU A 35 2.58 -20.92 27.03
C LEU A 35 1.11 -21.04 26.65
N GLY A 36 0.20 -21.01 27.63
CA GLY A 36 -1.24 -20.97 27.39
C GLY A 36 -1.66 -19.75 26.56
N LYS A 37 -1.17 -18.56 26.92
CA LYS A 37 -1.43 -17.31 26.18
C LYS A 37 -0.84 -17.35 24.76
N ILE A 38 0.36 -17.89 24.59
CA ILE A 38 0.98 -18.05 23.26
C ILE A 38 0.17 -19.03 22.40
N THR A 39 -0.29 -20.13 22.99
CA THR A 39 -1.10 -21.15 22.29
C THR A 39 -2.45 -20.59 21.85
N GLU A 40 -3.11 -19.77 22.68
CA GLU A 40 -4.35 -19.07 22.32
C GLU A 40 -4.15 -18.13 21.13
N LYS A 41 -3.10 -17.29 21.17
CA LYS A 41 -2.73 -16.40 20.05
C LYS A 41 -2.37 -17.17 18.78
N LEU A 42 -1.75 -18.35 18.91
CA LEU A 42 -1.49 -19.23 17.76
C LEU A 42 -2.79 -19.81 17.18
N GLY A 43 -3.79 -20.08 18.03
CA GLY A 43 -5.14 -20.43 17.59
C GLY A 43 -5.78 -19.33 16.74
N GLU A 44 -5.64 -18.06 17.13
CA GLU A 44 -6.08 -16.90 16.32
C GLU A 44 -5.32 -16.82 14.99
N ALA A 45 -4.02 -17.14 14.98
CA ALA A 45 -3.24 -17.22 13.75
C ALA A 45 -3.72 -18.35 12.80
N SER A 46 -4.32 -19.42 13.33
CA SER A 46 -4.98 -20.44 12.52
C SER A 46 -6.22 -19.89 11.80
N GLU A 47 -7.00 -19.02 12.45
CA GLU A 47 -8.10 -18.32 11.78
C GLU A 47 -7.60 -17.44 10.64
N LEU A 48 -6.48 -16.73 10.85
CA LEU A 48 -5.82 -15.97 9.79
C LEU A 48 -5.41 -16.86 8.62
N SER A 49 -4.91 -18.07 8.87
CA SER A 49 -4.58 -19.05 7.83
C SER A 49 -5.81 -19.43 6.98
N CYS A 50 -6.98 -19.62 7.61
CA CYS A 50 -8.23 -19.91 6.87
C CYS A 50 -8.67 -18.71 6.01
N ARG A 51 -8.51 -17.49 6.52
CA ARG A 51 -8.79 -16.27 5.75
C ARG A 51 -7.86 -16.14 4.54
N ILE A 52 -6.57 -16.48 4.71
CA ILE A 52 -5.58 -16.51 3.63
C ILE A 52 -6.00 -17.51 2.55
N GLU A 53 -6.39 -18.73 2.91
CA GLU A 53 -6.86 -19.75 1.96
C GLU A 53 -8.08 -19.26 1.15
N ASN A 54 -9.03 -18.58 1.79
CA ASN A 54 -10.18 -18.00 1.09
C ASN A 54 -9.76 -16.88 0.12
N ILE A 55 -8.77 -16.05 0.49
CA ILE A 55 -8.22 -15.02 -0.40
C ILE A 55 -7.51 -15.67 -1.60
N GLU A 56 -6.71 -16.71 -1.37
CA GLU A 56 -6.02 -17.46 -2.44
C GLU A 56 -7.02 -18.06 -3.43
N LYS A 57 -8.10 -18.68 -2.93
CA LYS A 57 -9.19 -19.19 -3.78
C LYS A 57 -9.86 -18.08 -4.61
N ARG A 58 -10.12 -16.93 -4.00
CA ARG A 58 -10.69 -15.77 -4.71
C ARG A 58 -9.74 -15.24 -5.78
N ILE A 59 -8.44 -15.21 -5.51
CA ILE A 59 -7.41 -14.81 -6.49
C ILE A 59 -7.36 -15.81 -7.64
N ALA A 60 -7.38 -17.12 -7.37
CA ALA A 60 -7.39 -18.15 -8.40
C ALA A 60 -8.63 -18.04 -9.32
N ASN A 61 -9.82 -17.81 -8.74
CA ASN A 61 -11.03 -17.57 -9.52
C ASN A 61 -10.94 -16.31 -10.39
N LEU A 62 -10.33 -15.25 -9.85
CA LEU A 62 -10.12 -14.00 -10.58
C LEU A 62 -9.13 -14.21 -11.74
N GLN A 63 -8.04 -14.95 -11.51
CA GLN A 63 -7.05 -15.31 -12.53
C GLN A 63 -7.67 -16.17 -13.65
N ASP A 64 -8.54 -17.12 -13.32
CA ASP A 64 -9.29 -17.90 -14.31
C ASP A 64 -10.23 -17.00 -15.14
N GLY A 65 -10.96 -16.10 -14.48
CA GLY A 65 -11.81 -15.11 -15.15
C GLY A 65 -11.03 -14.20 -16.10
N PHE A 66 -9.87 -13.71 -15.67
CA PHE A 66 -8.98 -12.91 -16.51
C PHE A 66 -8.45 -13.72 -17.71
N SER A 67 -8.04 -14.97 -17.50
CA SER A 67 -7.56 -15.86 -18.57
C SER A 67 -8.65 -16.12 -19.62
N LYS A 68 -9.89 -16.36 -19.17
CA LYS A 68 -11.05 -16.49 -20.06
C LYS A 68 -11.27 -15.20 -20.85
N LEU A 69 -11.26 -14.04 -20.19
CA LEU A 69 -11.42 -12.74 -20.85
C LEU A 69 -10.33 -12.49 -21.90
N THR A 70 -9.05 -12.74 -21.57
CA THR A 70 -7.93 -12.66 -22.50
C THR A 70 -8.16 -13.58 -23.70
N SER A 71 -8.63 -14.82 -23.49
CA SER A 71 -8.93 -15.74 -24.59
C SER A 71 -10.02 -15.21 -25.52
N TYR A 72 -11.07 -14.56 -25.00
CA TYR A 72 -12.12 -13.96 -25.81
C TYR A 72 -11.61 -12.78 -26.64
N ILE A 73 -10.74 -11.94 -26.04
CA ILE A 73 -10.12 -10.81 -26.74
C ILE A 73 -9.15 -11.29 -27.82
N SER A 74 -8.32 -12.30 -27.53
CA SER A 74 -7.40 -12.89 -28.51
C SER A 74 -8.15 -13.49 -29.70
N ARG A 75 -9.23 -14.23 -29.46
CA ARG A 75 -10.10 -14.77 -30.53
C ARG A 75 -10.78 -13.67 -31.35
N LEU A 76 -11.12 -12.54 -30.73
CA LEU A 76 -11.65 -11.37 -31.45
C LEU A 76 -10.57 -10.67 -32.29
N GLY A 77 -9.30 -10.76 -31.89
CA GLY A 77 -8.14 -10.29 -32.64
C GLY A 77 -7.78 -11.17 -33.84
N GLU A 78 -7.91 -12.49 -33.71
CA GLU A 78 -7.53 -13.48 -34.76
C GLU A 78 -8.52 -13.52 -35.94
N SER A 79 -9.77 -13.07 -35.77
CA SER A 79 -10.72 -12.94 -36.89
C SER A 79 -10.35 -11.84 -37.90
N GLN A 80 -9.22 -11.12 -37.71
CA GLN A 80 -8.73 -10.07 -38.61
C GLN A 80 -7.43 -10.41 -39.36
N THR A 81 -6.85 -11.59 -39.16
CA THR A 81 -5.61 -11.99 -39.85
C THR A 81 -5.86 -13.10 -40.87
N GLY A 82 -6.51 -12.75 -41.96
CA GLY A 82 -6.46 -13.48 -43.22
C GLY A 82 -5.54 -12.76 -44.21
N THR A 83 -4.34 -13.31 -44.41
CA THR A 83 -3.46 -13.18 -45.59
C THR A 83 -3.49 -11.89 -46.42
N VAL A 84 -2.44 -11.07 -46.35
CA VAL A 84 -1.90 -10.36 -47.54
C VAL A 84 -0.38 -10.31 -47.45
N GLN A 85 0.27 -10.84 -48.49
CA GLN A 85 1.71 -10.83 -48.70
C GLN A 85 2.22 -9.41 -49.02
N LEU A 86 3.47 -9.17 -48.69
CA LEU A 86 4.27 -7.99 -49.03
C LEU A 86 4.08 -7.56 -50.49
N GLN A 87 3.54 -6.35 -50.69
CA GLN A 87 3.88 -5.55 -51.86
C GLN A 87 3.79 -4.07 -51.49
N GLU A 88 4.95 -3.40 -51.57
CA GLU A 88 5.09 -1.95 -51.45
C GLU A 88 4.17 -1.24 -52.43
N ARG A 89 3.30 -0.37 -51.92
CA ARG A 89 2.80 0.76 -52.69
C ARG A 89 2.36 1.89 -51.77
N GLU A 90 2.83 3.07 -52.13
CA GLU A 90 2.58 4.36 -51.53
C GLU A 90 1.08 4.72 -51.44
N THR A 91 0.81 5.69 -50.57
CA THR A 91 -0.41 6.51 -50.41
C THR A 91 -1.62 5.94 -49.64
N CYS A 92 -2.02 6.75 -48.64
CA CYS A 92 -3.19 6.75 -47.74
C CYS A 92 -3.06 5.97 -46.42
N PRO A 93 -2.99 6.64 -45.24
CA PRO A 93 -3.20 5.96 -43.98
C PRO A 93 -4.71 5.73 -43.80
N SER A 94 -5.10 4.50 -44.09
CA SER A 94 -6.43 3.98 -43.86
C SER A 94 -6.82 4.09 -42.38
N LEU A 95 -8.05 4.56 -42.16
CA LEU A 95 -8.75 4.63 -40.88
C LEU A 95 -8.67 3.29 -40.15
N THR A 96 -7.66 3.16 -39.29
CA THR A 96 -7.47 1.97 -38.47
C THR A 96 -8.50 2.00 -37.35
N ARG A 97 -9.33 0.96 -37.33
CA ARG A 97 -10.21 0.50 -36.24
C ARG A 97 -9.65 0.97 -34.88
N ARG A 98 -10.19 2.08 -34.37
CA ARG A 98 -9.54 2.89 -33.33
C ARG A 98 -9.69 2.20 -31.97
N GLY A 99 -8.81 1.25 -31.68
CA GLY A 99 -8.59 0.77 -30.32
C GLY A 99 -8.26 1.97 -29.43
N MET A 100 -8.79 1.97 -28.21
CA MET A 100 -8.48 3.02 -27.24
C MET A 100 -6.99 2.98 -26.92
N LEU A 101 -6.27 4.04 -27.30
CA LEU A 101 -4.83 4.14 -27.04
C LEU A 101 -4.63 4.66 -25.63
N VAL A 102 -3.97 3.86 -24.77
CA VAL A 102 -3.60 4.27 -23.42
C VAL A 102 -2.13 4.71 -23.44
N LEU A 103 -1.89 6.02 -23.44
CA LEU A 103 -0.57 6.61 -23.41
C LEU A 103 -0.16 6.85 -21.95
N ARG A 104 0.99 6.32 -21.52
CA ARG A 104 1.52 6.59 -20.17
C ARG A 104 2.69 7.56 -20.26
N CYS A 105 2.48 8.77 -19.75
CA CYS A 105 3.51 9.80 -19.65
C CYS A 105 4.27 9.64 -18.34
N LYS A 106 5.61 9.62 -18.42
CA LYS A 106 6.48 9.69 -17.24
C LYS A 106 6.78 11.14 -16.83
N ASN A 107 6.84 12.05 -17.81
CA ASN A 107 7.13 13.45 -17.59
C ASN A 107 5.83 14.27 -17.59
N TRP A 108 5.77 15.30 -16.73
CA TRP A 108 4.62 16.19 -16.64
C TRP A 108 4.43 17.02 -17.91
N GLU A 109 5.52 17.48 -18.51
CA GLU A 109 5.52 18.31 -19.72
C GLU A 109 4.88 17.57 -20.91
N ASP A 110 5.21 16.28 -21.08
CA ASP A 110 4.62 15.43 -22.11
C ASP A 110 3.11 15.24 -21.88
N PHE A 111 2.73 15.00 -20.61
CA PHE A 111 1.32 14.91 -20.24
C PHE A 111 0.60 16.22 -20.56
N GLN A 112 1.17 17.36 -20.21
CA GLN A 112 0.57 18.67 -20.45
C GLN A 112 0.41 18.96 -21.95
N ALA A 113 1.41 18.64 -22.77
CA ALA A 113 1.35 18.83 -24.21
C ALA A 113 0.28 17.94 -24.86
N LEU A 114 0.17 16.68 -24.44
CA LEU A 114 -0.79 15.73 -24.99
C LEU A 114 -2.22 15.96 -24.48
N ALA A 115 -2.37 16.31 -23.21
CA ALA A 115 -3.65 16.59 -22.56
C ALA A 115 -4.20 17.98 -22.87
N HIS A 116 -3.43 18.83 -23.57
CA HIS A 116 -3.90 20.15 -23.99
C HIS A 116 -5.15 19.99 -24.87
N GLN A 117 -6.26 20.65 -24.50
CA GLN A 117 -7.58 20.49 -25.14
C GLN A 117 -8.20 19.07 -25.01
N ALA A 118 -7.88 18.33 -23.94
CA ALA A 118 -8.59 17.10 -23.61
C ALA A 118 -10.08 17.37 -23.33
N GLN A 119 -10.94 16.43 -23.72
CA GLN A 119 -12.38 16.52 -23.53
C GLN A 119 -12.76 16.41 -22.05
N MET A 120 -12.07 15.52 -21.32
CA MET A 120 -12.26 15.31 -19.90
C MET A 120 -10.95 14.95 -19.23
N VAL A 121 -10.75 15.39 -17.99
CA VAL A 121 -9.59 15.03 -17.16
C VAL A 121 -10.10 14.49 -15.83
N PHE A 122 -9.64 13.29 -15.48
CA PHE A 122 -9.92 12.62 -14.21
C PHE A 122 -8.65 12.60 -13.38
N PHE A 123 -8.79 12.74 -12.06
CA PHE A 123 -7.69 12.58 -11.12
C PHE A 123 -8.04 11.53 -10.08
N LEU A 124 -7.03 10.77 -9.65
CA LEU A 124 -7.11 9.81 -8.57
C LEU A 124 -5.96 10.10 -7.60
N TYR A 125 -6.29 10.49 -6.39
CA TYR A 125 -5.33 10.70 -5.33
C TYR A 125 -5.25 9.48 -4.41
N LYS A 126 -4.04 8.97 -4.19
CA LYS A 126 -3.77 7.87 -3.25
C LYS A 126 -3.00 8.41 -2.07
N GLU A 127 -3.69 8.62 -0.96
CA GLU A 127 -3.15 9.21 0.27
C GLU A 127 -2.01 8.36 0.88
N MET A 128 -2.16 7.02 0.87
CA MET A 128 -1.16 6.08 1.40
C MET A 128 0.19 6.17 0.68
N ASP A 129 0.17 6.36 -0.63
CA ASP A 129 1.37 6.35 -1.48
C ASP A 129 1.87 7.77 -1.79
N LYS A 130 1.22 8.82 -1.26
CA LYS A 130 1.42 10.24 -1.60
C LYS A 130 1.51 10.50 -3.12
N SER A 131 0.83 9.67 -3.90
CA SER A 131 0.88 9.69 -5.36
C SER A 131 -0.46 10.08 -5.94
N PHE A 132 -0.42 10.76 -7.07
CA PHE A 132 -1.61 11.09 -7.83
C PHE A 132 -1.49 10.53 -9.24
N GLN A 133 -2.64 10.18 -9.81
CA GLN A 133 -2.77 9.75 -11.19
C GLN A 133 -3.76 10.66 -11.89
N LEU A 134 -3.35 11.22 -13.02
CA LEU A 134 -4.20 12.01 -13.90
C LEU A 134 -4.47 11.21 -15.16
N ASN A 135 -5.72 11.21 -15.61
CA ASN A 135 -6.16 10.59 -16.85
C ASN A 135 -6.88 11.63 -17.68
N ALA A 136 -6.28 12.06 -18.79
CA ALA A 136 -6.91 12.95 -19.76
C ALA A 136 -7.46 12.12 -20.93
N PHE A 137 -8.72 12.36 -21.30
CA PHE A 137 -9.35 11.73 -22.46
C PHE A 137 -9.39 12.69 -23.63
N LYS A 138 -8.74 12.32 -24.74
CA LYS A 138 -8.68 13.13 -25.96
C LYS A 138 -8.73 12.25 -27.20
N GLU A 139 -9.72 12.47 -28.06
CA GLU A 139 -9.81 11.86 -29.40
C GLU A 139 -9.61 10.32 -29.44
N ASN A 140 -10.24 9.62 -28.50
CA ASN A 140 -10.14 8.16 -28.31
C ASN A 140 -8.79 7.68 -27.73
N GLN A 141 -8.09 8.56 -27.03
CA GLN A 141 -6.86 8.28 -26.31
C GLN A 141 -7.05 8.62 -24.84
N VAL A 142 -6.60 7.73 -23.96
CA VAL A 142 -6.47 7.99 -22.52
C VAL A 142 -5.00 8.25 -22.24
N ILE A 143 -4.68 9.48 -21.87
CA ILE A 143 -3.34 9.88 -21.49
C ILE A 143 -3.27 9.80 -19.98
N THR A 144 -2.47 8.89 -19.44
CA THR A 144 -2.28 8.69 -18.01
C THR A 144 -0.92 9.25 -17.58
N TYR A 145 -0.93 10.11 -16.57
CA TYR A 145 0.28 10.54 -15.87
C TYR A 145 0.21 10.09 -14.41
N ARG A 146 1.31 9.56 -13.90
CA ARG A 146 1.48 9.26 -12.48
C ARG A 146 2.63 10.10 -11.95
N GLY A 147 2.35 10.88 -10.92
CA GLY A 147 3.35 11.67 -10.22
C GLY A 147 3.25 11.44 -8.71
N GLU A 148 4.35 11.70 -8.02
CA GLU A 148 4.32 11.97 -6.59
C GLU A 148 3.87 13.41 -6.40
N LEU A 149 3.07 13.72 -5.39
CA LEU A 149 2.74 15.11 -5.07
C LEU A 149 4.04 15.85 -4.70
N PRO A 150 4.51 16.83 -5.48
CA PRO A 150 5.67 17.63 -5.09
C PRO A 150 5.28 18.75 -4.10
N ILE A 151 4.06 18.73 -3.58
CA ILE A 151 3.43 19.85 -2.88
C ILE A 151 3.11 19.42 -1.45
N SER A 152 3.84 19.97 -0.49
CA SER A 152 3.51 19.83 0.93
C SER A 152 2.15 20.47 1.23
N ALA A 153 1.37 19.87 2.15
CA ALA A 153 0.06 20.40 2.57
C ALA A 153 0.11 21.89 2.95
N THR A 154 1.26 22.34 3.48
CA THR A 154 1.58 23.75 3.76
C THR A 154 1.44 24.65 2.54
N ILE A 155 1.93 24.25 1.35
CA ILE A 155 1.85 25.09 0.13
C ILE A 155 0.39 25.22 -0.31
N ILE A 156 -0.38 24.13 -0.28
CA ILE A 156 -1.82 24.16 -0.62
C ILE A 156 -2.56 25.09 0.34
N PHE A 157 -2.26 25.00 1.63
CA PHE A 157 -2.87 25.85 2.65
C PHE A 157 -2.47 27.32 2.48
N LYS A 158 -1.21 27.61 2.12
CA LYS A 158 -0.77 28.98 1.79
C LYS A 158 -1.47 29.52 0.55
N THR A 159 -1.62 28.74 -0.52
CA THR A 159 -2.36 29.14 -1.73
C THR A 159 -3.84 29.37 -1.43
N TRP A 160 -4.44 28.54 -0.59
CA TRP A 160 -5.82 28.73 -0.14
C TRP A 160 -5.97 30.00 0.71
N LEU A 161 -5.10 30.21 1.71
CA LEU A 161 -5.08 31.41 2.54
C LEU A 161 -4.87 32.68 1.71
N SER A 162 -3.98 32.62 0.72
CA SER A 162 -3.71 33.72 -0.20
C SER A 162 -4.98 34.13 -0.95
N ARG A 163 -5.76 33.16 -1.44
CA ARG A 163 -7.04 33.41 -2.11
C ARG A 163 -8.13 33.92 -1.17
N GLN A 164 -8.20 33.42 0.06
CA GLN A 164 -9.24 33.82 1.02
C GLN A 164 -8.98 35.20 1.64
N LEU A 165 -7.72 35.53 1.92
CA LEU A 165 -7.34 36.78 2.59
C LEU A 165 -6.87 37.86 1.61
N ASN A 166 -6.74 37.53 0.33
CA ASN A 166 -6.13 38.39 -0.71
C ASN A 166 -4.72 38.87 -0.31
N ILE A 167 -3.95 37.99 0.33
CA ILE A 167 -2.59 38.25 0.78
C ILE A 167 -1.63 37.42 -0.09
N PRO A 168 -0.61 38.01 -0.73
CA PRO A 168 0.35 37.24 -1.51
C PRO A 168 0.99 36.12 -0.70
N GLU A 169 1.17 34.93 -1.28
CA GLU A 169 1.76 33.76 -0.60
C GLU A 169 3.12 34.06 0.04
N ALA A 170 3.89 34.98 -0.54
CA ALA A 170 5.19 35.45 -0.01
C ALA A 170 5.09 36.14 1.36
N LYS A 171 3.90 36.61 1.75
CA LYS A 171 3.63 37.25 3.04
C LYS A 171 2.94 36.31 4.04
N ILE A 172 2.75 35.04 3.67
CA ILE A 172 2.11 34.02 4.52
C ILE A 172 3.21 33.13 5.08
N PHE A 173 3.44 33.29 6.39
CA PHE A 173 4.45 32.56 7.13
C PHE A 173 3.79 31.50 8.00
N GLU A 174 4.48 30.37 8.16
CA GLU A 174 4.09 29.32 9.08
C GLU A 174 4.80 29.58 10.40
N GLY A 175 4.04 29.82 11.47
CA GLY A 175 4.59 30.16 12.78
C GLY A 175 3.52 30.65 13.76
N LEU A 176 3.85 30.66 15.05
CA LEU A 176 2.99 31.18 16.11
C LEU A 176 3.39 32.64 16.38
N LEU A 177 2.46 33.57 16.17
CA LEU A 177 2.70 34.98 16.45
C LEU A 177 2.33 35.24 17.92
N SER A 178 3.31 35.09 18.82
CA SER A 178 3.15 35.44 20.22
C SER A 178 3.30 36.96 20.38
N VAL A 179 2.18 37.66 20.56
CA VAL A 179 2.19 39.08 20.93
C VAL A 179 2.32 39.14 22.45
N GLU A 180 3.53 39.36 22.96
CA GLU A 180 3.72 39.74 24.36
C GLU A 180 3.46 41.24 24.51
N TRP A 181 2.39 41.59 25.22
CA TRP A 181 2.17 42.97 25.64
C TRP A 181 3.18 43.27 26.74
N LEU A 182 4.22 44.06 26.43
CA LEU A 182 5.04 44.71 27.44
C LEU A 182 4.13 45.66 28.22
N MET A 183 3.79 45.26 29.45
CA MET A 183 3.13 46.09 30.45
C MET A 183 4.14 47.07 31.07
#